data_AF-A0A2K9AHT0-F1
#
_entry.id   AF-A0A2K9AHT0-F1
#
_cell.length_a   1.000
_cell.length_b   1.000
_cell.length_c   1.000
_cell.angle_alpha   90.00
_cell.angle_beta   90.00
_cell.angle_gamma   90.00
#
_symmetry.space_group_name_H-M   'P 1'
#
loop_
_entity.id
_entity.type
_entity.pdbx_description
1 polymer ?
#
loop_
_entity_poly.entity_id
_entity_poly.type
_entity_poly.pdbx_seq_one_letter_code
_entity_poly.pdbx_strand_id
1 'polypeptide(L)'
;MSQKLKIAFANELNQGKLLFYKGQLDAAFGYFERAHILSQPFYGRHVKSHWWMFRIGIKRIDLREIFGQIIRMIGSAGSLIGKYPVGNTGGANVSPFKPMPIPEDLKFYFD
;
A
#
# COMPACT_ATOMS: atom_id res chain seq x y z
N MET A 1 -0.06 15.60 -5.63
CA MET A 1 -0.79 14.45 -6.21
C MET A 1 -1.70 14.98 -7.29
N SER A 2 -1.51 14.56 -8.54
CA SER A 2 -2.41 14.90 -9.64
C SER A 2 -3.83 14.37 -9.38
N GLN A 3 -4.83 14.93 -10.04
CA GLN A 3 -6.22 14.48 -9.88
C GLN A 3 -6.39 13.02 -10.33
N LYS A 4 -5.73 12.63 -11.43
CA LYS A 4 -5.72 11.25 -11.94
C LYS A 4 -5.20 10.28 -10.88
N LEU A 5 -4.04 10.58 -10.28
CA LEU A 5 -3.44 9.74 -9.24
C LEU A 5 -4.35 9.65 -8.00
N LYS A 6 -4.98 10.76 -7.59
CA LYS A 6 -5.94 10.76 -6.45
C LYS A 6 -7.10 9.79 -6.68
N ILE A 7 -7.66 9.79 -7.90
CA ILE A 7 -8.76 8.92 -8.29
C ILE A 7 -8.29 7.46 -8.32
N ALA A 8 -7.14 7.18 -8.94
CA ALA A 8 -6.57 5.82 -9.00
C ALA A 8 -6.36 5.24 -7.60
N PHE A 9 -5.73 5.99 -6.69
CA PHE A 9 -5.56 5.58 -5.30
C PHE A 9 -6.91 5.29 -4.61
N ALA A 10 -7.90 6.17 -4.78
CA ALA A 10 -9.21 5.99 -4.18
C ALA A 10 -9.91 4.74 -4.70
N ASN A 11 -9.79 4.46 -6.01
CA ASN A 11 -10.35 3.27 -6.64
C ASN A 11 -9.72 2.00 -6.06
N GLU A 12 -8.39 1.88 -6.09
CA GLU A 12 -7.66 0.72 -5.54
C GLU A 12 -8.02 0.51 -4.07
N LEU A 13 -7.99 1.57 -3.26
CA LEU A 13 -8.31 1.48 -1.84
C LEU A 13 -9.77 1.04 -1.61
N ASN A 14 -10.73 1.57 -2.35
CA ASN A 14 -12.14 1.25 -2.16
C ASN A 14 -12.47 -0.18 -2.64
N GLN A 15 -11.86 -0.66 -3.72
CA GLN A 15 -11.98 -2.06 -4.15
C GLN A 15 -11.38 -3.00 -3.09
N GLY A 16 -10.20 -2.68 -2.57
CA GLY A 16 -9.60 -3.45 -1.48
C GLY A 16 -10.49 -3.52 -0.24
N LYS A 17 -11.13 -2.40 0.15
CA LYS A 17 -12.10 -2.40 1.26
C LYS A 17 -13.32 -3.27 0.98
N LEU A 18 -13.89 -3.18 -0.22
CA LEU A 18 -15.05 -3.98 -0.60
C LEU A 18 -14.75 -5.48 -0.45
N LEU A 19 -13.59 -5.91 -0.96
CA LEU A 19 -13.13 -7.30 -0.85
C LEU A 19 -12.80 -7.71 0.58
N PHE A 20 -12.20 -6.80 1.36
CA PHE A 20 -11.93 -7.00 2.78
C PHE A 20 -13.22 -7.31 3.55
N TYR A 21 -14.27 -6.51 3.35
CA TYR A 21 -15.56 -6.72 4.03
C TYR A 21 -16.31 -7.96 3.52
N LYS A 22 -16.02 -8.42 2.31
CA LYS A 22 -16.50 -9.72 1.77
C LYS A 22 -15.68 -10.93 2.24
N GLY A 23 -14.62 -10.72 3.04
CA GLY A 23 -13.72 -11.80 3.49
C GLY A 23 -12.75 -12.31 2.42
N GLN A 24 -12.68 -11.67 1.25
CA GLN A 24 -11.77 -12.03 0.16
C GLN A 24 -10.40 -11.38 0.39
N LEU A 25 -9.70 -11.82 1.44
CA LEU A 25 -8.54 -11.12 1.99
C LEU A 25 -7.35 -11.09 1.02
N ASP A 26 -7.10 -12.16 0.25
CA ASP A 26 -5.98 -12.21 -0.72
C ASP A 26 -6.15 -11.18 -1.84
N ALA A 27 -7.34 -11.15 -2.43
CA ALA A 27 -7.68 -10.14 -3.42
C ALA A 27 -7.62 -8.73 -2.83
N ALA A 28 -8.16 -8.52 -1.62
CA ALA A 28 -8.09 -7.24 -0.92
C ALA A 28 -6.66 -6.77 -0.70
N PHE A 29 -5.75 -7.68 -0.31
CA PHE A 29 -4.35 -7.35 -0.09
C PHE A 29 -3.68 -6.85 -1.36
N GLY A 30 -3.90 -7.50 -2.51
CA GLY A 30 -3.37 -7.04 -3.80
C GLY A 30 -3.82 -5.62 -4.18
N TYR A 31 -5.07 -5.28 -3.89
CA TYR A 31 -5.56 -3.89 -4.07
C TYR A 31 -4.89 -2.90 -3.11
N PHE A 32 -4.60 -3.30 -1.87
CA PHE A 32 -3.85 -2.46 -0.94
C PHE A 32 -2.38 -2.31 -1.35
N GLU A 33 -1.74 -3.32 -1.92
CA GLU A 33 -0.38 -3.22 -2.48
C GLU A 33 -0.30 -2.18 -3.60
N ARG A 34 -1.32 -2.15 -4.47
CA ARG A 34 -1.44 -1.17 -5.55
C ARG A 34 -1.73 0.23 -5.02
N ALA A 35 -2.64 0.36 -4.06
CA ALA A 35 -2.89 1.62 -3.37
C ALA A 35 -1.62 2.14 -2.65
N HIS A 36 -0.83 1.24 -2.06
CA HIS A 36 0.46 1.55 -1.46
C HIS A 36 1.42 2.16 -2.49
N ILE A 37 1.63 1.50 -3.64
CA ILE A 37 2.48 2.00 -4.75
C ILE A 37 2.05 3.41 -5.19
N LEU A 38 0.76 3.63 -5.46
CA LEU A 38 0.24 4.94 -5.88
C LEU A 38 0.38 6.04 -4.83
N SER A 39 0.54 5.64 -3.56
CA SER A 39 0.56 6.55 -2.42
C SER A 39 1.95 6.83 -1.86
N GLN A 40 3.01 6.13 -2.30
CA GLN A 40 4.36 6.25 -1.72
C GLN A 40 4.89 7.69 -1.60
N PRO A 41 4.63 8.61 -2.56
CA PRO A 41 5.06 10.01 -2.40
C PRO A 41 4.22 10.83 -1.41
N PHE A 42 3.10 10.30 -0.93
CA PHE A 42 2.09 11.04 -0.15
C PHE A 42 1.85 10.41 1.22
N TYR A 43 2.63 10.85 2.21
CA TYR A 43 2.66 10.33 3.59
C TYR A 43 1.30 9.86 4.14
N GLY A 44 0.29 10.74 4.22
CA GLY A 44 -1.01 10.36 4.79
C GLY A 44 -1.75 9.25 4.03
N ARG A 45 -1.58 9.17 2.71
CA ARG A 45 -2.15 8.06 1.90
C ARG A 45 -1.30 6.80 2.02
N HIS A 46 0.01 6.96 2.13
CA HIS A 46 0.96 5.86 2.35
C HIS A 46 0.67 5.12 3.67
N VAL A 47 0.56 5.87 4.78
CA VAL A 47 0.14 5.35 6.09
C VAL A 47 -1.22 4.67 5.98
N LYS A 48 -2.17 5.26 5.23
CA LYS A 48 -3.51 4.68 5.05
C LYS A 48 -3.47 3.32 4.36
N SER A 49 -2.59 3.12 3.37
CA SER A 49 -2.42 1.82 2.71
C SER A 49 -1.86 0.78 3.70
N HIS A 50 -0.82 1.14 4.47
CA HIS A 50 -0.27 0.27 5.52
C HIS A 50 -1.30 -0.07 6.61
N TRP A 51 -2.15 0.88 6.99
CA TRP A 51 -3.23 0.62 7.94
C TRP A 51 -4.21 -0.46 7.44
N TRP A 52 -4.53 -0.48 6.14
CA TRP A 52 -5.41 -1.52 5.60
C TRP A 52 -4.71 -2.88 5.46
N MET A 53 -3.42 -2.91 5.12
CA MET A 53 -2.60 -4.12 5.18
C MET A 53 -2.49 -4.67 6.61
N PHE A 54 -2.31 -3.80 7.61
CA PHE A 54 -2.31 -4.17 9.03
C PHE A 54 -3.63 -4.85 9.44
N ARG A 55 -4.76 -4.32 8.97
CA ARG A 55 -6.08 -4.93 9.21
C ARG A 55 -6.23 -6.30 8.55
N ILE A 56 -5.61 -6.52 7.39
CA ILE A 56 -5.52 -7.87 6.79
C ILE A 56 -4.74 -8.80 7.71
N GLY A 57 -3.58 -8.35 8.22
CA GLY A 57 -2.78 -9.11 9.18
C GLY A 57 -3.59 -9.55 10.40
N ILE A 58 -4.36 -8.64 11.01
CA ILE A 58 -5.28 -8.97 12.12
C ILE A 58 -6.31 -10.03 11.69
N LYS A 59 -6.96 -9.85 10.54
CA LYS A 59 -8.01 -10.79 10.08
C LYS A 59 -7.47 -12.19 9.76
N ARG A 60 -6.20 -12.29 9.34
CA ARG A 60 -5.53 -13.57 9.08
C ARG A 60 -4.80 -14.15 10.29
N ILE A 61 -4.71 -13.42 11.40
CA ILE A 61 -3.83 -13.78 12.53
C ILE A 61 -2.36 -13.91 12.06
N ASP A 62 -1.98 -13.10 11.08
CA ASP A 62 -0.62 -13.07 10.55
C ASP A 62 0.22 -12.08 11.35
N LEU A 63 0.90 -12.59 12.38
CA LEU A 63 1.74 -11.77 13.26
C LEU A 63 2.88 -11.08 12.51
N ARG A 64 3.45 -11.74 11.48
CA ARG A 64 4.53 -11.15 10.67
C ARG A 64 4.03 -9.90 9.96
N GLU A 65 2.85 -9.99 9.36
CA GLU A 65 2.22 -8.85 8.69
C GLU A 65 1.84 -7.75 9.68
N ILE A 66 1.27 -8.09 10.84
CA ILE A 66 0.93 -7.11 11.89
C ILE A 66 2.15 -6.29 12.32
N PHE A 67 3.25 -6.94 12.73
CA PHE A 67 4.46 -6.22 13.17
C PHE A 67 5.14 -5.49 12.02
N GLY A 68 5.19 -6.10 10.82
CA GLY A 68 5.76 -5.48 9.63
C GLY A 68 5.05 -4.18 9.26
N GLN A 69 3.72 -4.14 9.34
CA GLN A 69 2.94 -2.95 9.03
C GLN A 69 3.07 -1.85 10.09
N ILE A 70 3.23 -2.20 11.38
CA ILE A 70 3.53 -1.21 12.43
C ILE A 70 4.86 -0.49 12.12
N ILE A 71 5.92 -1.25 11.84
CA ILE A 71 7.23 -0.69 11.50
C ILE A 71 7.15 0.16 10.23
N ARG A 72 6.44 -0.32 9.21
CA ARG A 72 6.30 0.40 7.93
C ARG A 72 5.46 1.67 8.04
N MET A 73 4.45 1.73 8.90
CA MET A 73 3.74 2.99 9.19
C MET A 73 4.70 4.05 9.75
N ILE A 74 5.60 3.68 10.67
CA ILE A 74 6.64 4.60 11.19
C ILE A 74 7.63 4.97 10.07
N GLY A 75 8.12 3.97 9.33
CA GLY A 75 9.07 4.16 8.23
C GLY A 75 8.53 5.00 7.06
N SER A 76 7.21 5.06 6.89
CA SER A 76 6.56 5.87 5.85
C SER A 76 6.82 7.37 5.98
N ALA A 77 7.36 7.85 7.11
CA ALA A 77 7.86 9.21 7.27
C ALA A 77 8.89 9.61 6.19
N GLY A 78 9.61 8.65 5.60
CA GLY A 78 10.48 8.89 4.45
C GLY A 78 9.78 9.55 3.25
N SER A 79 8.47 9.35 3.08
CA SER A 79 7.66 10.02 2.07
C SER A 79 7.68 11.55 2.18
N LEU A 80 7.78 12.09 3.40
CA LEU A 80 7.81 13.54 3.64
C LEU A 80 9.06 14.21 3.04
N ILE A 81 10.14 13.45 2.89
CA ILE A 81 11.42 13.90 2.34
C ILE A 81 11.70 13.26 0.96
N GLY A 82 10.69 12.67 0.33
CA GLY A 82 10.82 12.06 -1.00
C GLY A 82 11.66 10.78 -1.05
N LYS A 83 11.92 10.13 0.09
CA LYS A 83 12.71 8.89 0.18
C LYS A 83 11.80 7.69 0.42
N TYR A 84 11.59 6.88 -0.61
CA TYR A 84 10.81 5.64 -0.55
C TYR A 84 11.25 4.66 -1.64
N PRO A 85 11.10 3.34 -1.42
CA PRO A 85 11.45 2.32 -2.41
C PRO A 85 10.42 2.27 -3.54
N VAL A 86 10.66 2.97 -4.64
CA VAL A 86 9.71 3.06 -5.77
C VAL A 86 9.19 1.67 -6.18
N GLY A 87 7.86 1.54 -6.27
CA GLY A 87 7.15 0.34 -6.70
C GLY A 87 7.09 -0.79 -5.69
N ASN A 88 7.70 -0.66 -4.49
CA ASN A 88 7.57 -1.66 -3.42
C ASN A 88 6.10 -1.90 -3.10
N THR A 89 5.69 -3.16 -2.94
CA THR A 89 4.28 -3.50 -2.69
C THR A 89 3.85 -3.31 -1.24
N GLY A 90 4.80 -3.20 -0.30
CA GLY A 90 4.50 -2.84 1.09
C GLY A 90 4.25 -4.01 2.04
N GLY A 91 4.11 -5.25 1.57
CA GLY A 91 3.91 -6.43 2.42
C GLY A 91 5.11 -6.76 3.32
N ALA A 92 4.86 -7.44 4.45
CA ALA A 92 5.94 -7.86 5.37
C ALA A 92 6.76 -9.06 4.86
N ASN A 93 6.33 -9.65 3.74
CA ASN A 93 7.06 -10.69 2.99
C ASN A 93 8.19 -10.13 2.11
N VAL A 94 8.22 -8.82 1.86
CA VAL A 94 9.28 -8.15 1.07
C VAL A 94 10.10 -7.19 1.93
N SER A 95 11.35 -6.95 1.53
CA SER A 95 12.21 -5.95 2.20
C SER A 95 11.60 -4.54 2.05
N PRO A 96 11.61 -3.70 3.11
CA PRO A 96 11.12 -2.33 3.06
C PRO A 96 12.05 -1.37 2.31
N PHE A 97 13.24 -1.81 1.90
CA PHE A 97 14.19 -0.98 1.13
C PHE A 97 14.33 -1.42 -0.31
N LYS A 98 13.61 -2.47 -0.74
CA LYS A 98 13.72 -3.06 -2.08
C LYS A 98 12.86 -2.28 -3.09
N PRO A 99 13.43 -1.56 -4.07
CA PRO A 99 12.66 -1.05 -5.20
C PRO A 99 12.11 -2.22 -6.02
N MET A 100 10.95 -2.05 -6.63
CA MET A 100 10.30 -3.07 -7.44
C MET A 100 9.70 -2.43 -8.69
N PRO A 101 9.51 -3.19 -9.80
CA PRO A 101 8.83 -2.67 -10.97
C PRO A 101 7.41 -2.21 -10.62
N ILE A 102 7.03 -1.01 -11.09
CA ILE A 102 5.64 -0.55 -11.02
C ILE A 102 4.81 -1.37 -12.02
N PRO A 103 3.65 -1.92 -11.62
CA PRO A 103 2.71 -2.57 -12.53
C PRO A 103 2.41 -1.69 -13.74
N GLU A 104 2.37 -2.28 -14.94
CA GLU A 104 2.28 -1.54 -16.21
C GLU A 104 1.08 -0.58 -16.23
N ASP A 105 -0.06 -1.04 -15.73
CA ASP A 105 -1.30 -0.29 -15.67
C ASP A 105 -1.27 0.88 -14.67
N LEU A 106 -0.31 0.90 -13.73
CA LEU A 106 -0.13 1.99 -12.78
C LEU A 106 0.87 3.06 -13.27
N LYS A 107 1.75 2.73 -14.22
CA LYS A 107 2.79 3.64 -14.72
C LYS A 107 2.20 4.94 -15.27
N PHE A 108 1.07 4.86 -15.96
CA PHE A 108 0.31 5.99 -16.52
C PHE A 108 -0.03 7.10 -15.49
N TYR A 109 -0.04 6.79 -14.20
CA TYR A 109 -0.34 7.78 -13.15
C TYR A 109 0.87 8.54 -12.61
N PHE A 110 2.09 8.15 -13.01
CA PHE A 110 3.36 8.74 -12.55
C PHE A 110 4.01 9.69 -13.58
N ASP A 111 3.38 9.87 -14.75
CA ASP A 111 3.73 10.85 -15.77
C ASP A 111 3.16 12.26 -15.48
#